data_AF-A0A380Q3H2-F1
#
_entry.id   AF-A0A380Q3H2-F1
#
_cell.length_a   1.000
_cell.length_b   1.000
_cell.length_c   1.000
_cell.angle_alpha   90.00
_cell.angle_beta   90.00
_cell.angle_gamma   90.00
#
_symmetry.space_group_name_H-M   'P 1'
#
loop_
_entity.id
_entity.type
_entity.pdbx_description
1 polymer ?
#
loop_
_entity_poly.entity_id
_entity_poly.type
_entity_poly.pdbx_seq_one_letter_code
_entity_poly.pdbx_strand_id
1 'polypeptide(L)'
;MSVQKASNDLHGLRFHDYGKTARAEGQYLFETFTPQINRNGLALPPDWNGMTGIKQWQITPNTTIIRGRAAPQFEYGSQYSGGADQIFVLQPWKYGSLQ
;
A
#
# COMPACT_ATOMS: atom_id res chain seq x y z
N MET A 1 -11.68 -2.56 9.55
CA MET A 1 -11.44 -1.48 8.56
C MET A 1 -12.01 -0.20 9.12
N SER A 2 -11.37 0.95 8.93
CA SER A 2 -11.84 2.25 9.40
C SER A 2 -11.56 3.35 8.38
N VAL A 3 -12.46 4.35 8.31
CA VAL A 3 -12.27 5.57 7.51
C VAL A 3 -11.75 6.65 8.43
N GLN A 4 -10.67 7.32 8.04
CA GLN A 4 -9.99 8.32 8.88
C GLN A 4 -9.47 9.49 8.02
N LYS A 5 -9.06 10.56 8.70
CA LYS A 5 -8.33 11.68 8.10
C LYS A 5 -6.83 11.50 8.37
N ALA A 6 -6.01 11.68 7.35
CA ALA A 6 -4.55 11.68 7.51
C ALA A 6 -4.12 12.81 8.47
N SER A 7 -3.27 12.50 9.45
CA SER A 7 -2.66 13.48 10.34
C SER A 7 -1.56 14.25 9.61
N ASN A 8 -1.00 15.27 10.28
CA ASN A 8 0.06 16.11 9.70
C ASN A 8 1.32 15.31 9.37
N ASP A 9 1.63 14.26 10.14
CA ASP A 9 2.86 13.48 10.05
C ASP A 9 2.62 12.05 9.55
N LEU A 10 1.47 11.78 8.92
CA LEU A 10 1.20 10.44 8.42
C LEU A 10 2.03 10.15 7.15
N HIS A 11 2.92 9.18 7.25
CA HIS A 11 3.72 8.69 6.15
C HIS A 11 3.31 7.28 5.75
N GLY A 12 3.43 6.97 4.46
CA GLY A 12 3.19 5.64 3.92
C GLY A 12 4.31 5.21 2.97
N LEU A 13 4.69 3.96 3.07
CA LEU A 13 5.64 3.28 2.22
C LEU A 13 4.90 2.41 1.20
N ARG A 14 5.45 2.27 0.01
CA ARG A 14 4.90 1.39 -1.03
C ARG A 14 6.01 0.67 -1.78
N PHE A 15 5.86 -0.63 -1.91
CA PHE A 15 6.60 -1.39 -2.91
C PHE A 15 6.05 -1.09 -4.30
N HIS A 16 6.92 -0.94 -5.28
CA HIS A 16 6.57 -0.70 -6.67
C HIS A 16 7.60 -1.35 -7.60
N ASP A 17 7.39 -1.25 -8.91
CA ASP A 17 8.31 -1.80 -9.91
C ASP A 17 8.59 -0.81 -11.06
N TYR A 18 8.76 0.45 -10.68
CA TYR A 18 8.99 1.58 -11.59
C TYR A 18 7.94 1.71 -12.71
N GLY A 19 6.71 1.28 -12.43
CA GLY A 19 5.59 1.41 -13.36
C GLY A 19 5.51 0.30 -14.40
N LYS A 20 6.23 -0.82 -14.24
CA LYS A 20 6.04 -2.01 -15.10
C LYS A 20 4.64 -2.59 -14.89
N THR A 21 4.25 -2.80 -13.63
CA THR A 21 2.90 -3.20 -13.22
C THR A 21 2.36 -2.32 -12.08
N ALA A 22 3.25 -1.76 -11.25
CA ALA A 22 2.95 -0.91 -10.11
C ALA A 22 3.78 0.38 -10.12
N ARG A 23 3.07 1.52 -10.14
CA ARG A 23 3.67 2.85 -9.92
C ARG A 23 3.92 3.14 -8.44
N ALA A 24 4.85 4.05 -8.17
CA ALA A 24 5.21 4.45 -6.81
C ALA A 24 4.08 5.25 -6.13
N GLU A 25 3.31 6.03 -6.88
CA GLU A 25 2.17 6.85 -6.46
C GLU A 25 0.83 6.08 -6.46
N GLY A 26 0.88 4.76 -6.27
CA GLY A 26 -0.32 3.91 -6.21
C GLY A 26 -1.09 4.02 -4.89
N GLN A 27 -2.25 3.34 -4.83
CA GLN A 27 -3.27 3.57 -3.81
C GLN A 27 -3.02 2.89 -2.45
N TYR A 28 -2.24 1.80 -2.42
CA TYR A 28 -2.01 1.02 -1.21
C TYR A 28 -0.60 1.29 -0.66
N LEU A 29 -0.55 1.67 0.61
CA LEU A 29 0.66 1.96 1.38
C LEU A 29 0.69 1.12 2.67
N PHE A 30 1.83 1.02 3.33
CA PHE A 30 2.01 0.52 4.70
C PHE A 30 2.85 1.50 5.51
N GLU A 31 2.66 1.58 6.84
CA GLU A 31 3.30 2.64 7.65
C GLU A 31 4.77 2.33 8.00
N THR A 32 5.07 1.07 8.31
CA THR A 32 6.39 0.64 8.76
C THR A 32 6.64 -0.82 8.39
N PHE A 33 7.88 -1.25 8.44
CA PHE A 33 8.23 -2.65 8.21
C PHE A 33 7.87 -3.52 9.43
N THR A 34 7.16 -4.60 9.16
CA THR A 34 6.89 -5.67 10.12
C THR A 34 7.20 -7.01 9.45
N PRO A 35 7.21 -8.14 10.19
CA PRO A 35 7.36 -9.46 9.58
C PRO A 35 6.32 -9.78 8.50
N GLN A 36 5.16 -9.11 8.50
CA GLN A 36 4.09 -9.28 7.50
C GLN A 36 4.27 -8.37 6.27
N ILE A 37 5.14 -7.36 6.33
CA ILE A 37 5.44 -6.47 5.20
C ILE A 37 6.41 -7.17 4.25
N ASN A 38 5.84 -8.13 3.54
CA ASN A 38 6.48 -8.89 2.49
C ASN A 38 5.40 -9.28 1.46
N ARG A 39 5.81 -9.99 0.42
CA ARG A 39 4.92 -10.38 -0.67
C ARG A 39 3.69 -11.18 -0.22
N ASN A 40 3.87 -12.08 0.75
CA ASN A 40 2.83 -12.97 1.25
C ASN A 40 1.82 -12.22 2.12
N GLY A 41 2.32 -11.43 3.07
CA GLY A 41 1.47 -10.70 4.02
C GLY A 41 0.75 -9.49 3.39
N LEU A 42 1.33 -8.87 2.36
CA LEU A 42 0.64 -7.85 1.56
C LEU A 42 -0.25 -8.45 0.46
N ALA A 43 -0.20 -9.78 0.28
CA ALA A 43 -0.86 -10.52 -0.78
C ALA A 43 -0.64 -9.88 -2.17
N LEU A 44 0.63 -9.72 -2.55
CA LEU A 44 1.06 -9.09 -3.80
C LEU A 44 1.62 -10.13 -4.78
N PRO A 45 0.81 -10.75 -5.65
CA PRO A 45 1.32 -11.57 -6.75
C PRO A 45 2.36 -10.80 -7.59
N PRO A 46 3.41 -11.48 -8.12
CA PRO A 46 4.43 -10.85 -8.96
C PRO A 46 3.85 -10.09 -10.17
N ASP A 47 2.76 -10.59 -10.74
CA ASP A 47 2.09 -9.99 -11.90
C ASP A 47 1.41 -8.65 -11.59
N TRP A 48 1.19 -8.33 -10.31
CA TRP A 48 0.60 -7.06 -9.88
C TRP A 48 1.65 -6.06 -9.41
N ASN A 49 2.78 -6.56 -8.91
CA ASN A 49 3.84 -5.74 -8.36
C ASN A 49 5.16 -6.53 -8.31
N GLY A 50 6.15 -6.09 -9.10
CA GLY A 50 7.48 -6.67 -9.06
C GLY A 50 8.22 -6.48 -7.73
N MET A 51 7.83 -5.53 -6.88
CA MET A 51 8.49 -5.17 -5.61
C MET A 51 10.00 -4.89 -5.76
N THR A 52 10.42 -4.32 -6.90
CA THR A 52 11.84 -4.02 -7.17
C THR A 52 12.26 -2.64 -6.68
N GLY A 53 11.33 -1.84 -6.19
CA GLY A 53 11.58 -0.53 -5.58
C GLY A 53 10.67 -0.29 -4.38
N ILE A 54 11.10 0.64 -3.53
CA ILE A 54 10.29 1.16 -2.42
C ILE A 54 10.35 2.68 -2.42
N LYS A 55 9.22 3.31 -2.14
CA LYS A 55 9.14 4.76 -1.95
C LYS A 55 8.30 5.10 -0.72
N GLN A 56 8.76 6.08 0.04
CA GLN A 56 8.01 6.73 1.11
C GLN A 56 7.30 7.96 0.55
N TRP A 57 6.12 8.23 1.08
CA TRP A 57 5.31 9.40 0.80
C TRP A 57 4.80 10.00 2.10
N GLN A 58 4.74 11.32 2.18
CA GLN A 58 3.86 11.97 3.15
C GLN A 58 2.44 11.98 2.55
N ILE A 59 1.46 11.49 3.30
CA ILE A 59 0.06 11.59 2.88
C ILE A 59 -0.42 13.00 3.21
N THR A 60 -0.95 13.72 2.24
CA THR A 60 -1.41 15.10 2.44
C THR A 60 -2.40 15.15 3.62
N PRO A 61 -2.20 16.04 4.61
CA PRO A 61 -3.06 16.11 5.79
C PRO A 61 -4.53 16.31 5.41
N ASN A 62 -5.44 15.78 6.22
CA ASN A 62 -6.89 15.78 5.97
C ASN A 62 -7.37 14.98 4.73
N THR A 63 -6.48 14.26 4.04
CA THR A 63 -6.88 13.25 3.05
C THR A 63 -7.74 12.19 3.73
N THR A 64 -8.88 11.85 3.12
CA THR A 64 -9.68 10.70 3.57
C THR A 64 -8.94 9.41 3.19
N ILE A 65 -8.60 8.61 4.20
CA ILE A 65 -7.91 7.33 4.04
C ILE A 65 -8.77 6.20 4.59
N ILE A 66 -8.49 4.97 4.13
CA ILE A 66 -9.07 3.76 4.69
C ILE A 66 -7.93 2.91 5.27
N ARG A 67 -8.01 2.57 6.56
CA ARG A 67 -7.10 1.63 7.20
C ARG A 67 -7.73 0.25 7.28
N GLY A 68 -6.95 -0.78 6.97
CA GLY A 68 -7.42 -2.17 6.99
C GLY A 68 -6.27 -3.16 6.90
N ARG A 69 -6.62 -4.44 6.76
CA ARG A 69 -5.65 -5.51 6.51
C ARG A 69 -5.81 -6.01 5.08
N ALA A 70 -4.69 -6.37 4.46
CA ALA A 70 -4.68 -7.03 3.16
C ALA A 70 -5.49 -8.33 3.25
N ALA A 71 -6.43 -8.51 2.32
CA ALA A 71 -7.15 -9.78 2.19
C ALA A 71 -6.25 -10.84 1.52
N PRO A 72 -6.46 -12.14 1.81
CA PRO A 72 -5.75 -13.21 1.12
C PRO A 72 -6.06 -13.21 -0.38
N GLN A 73 -5.08 -13.64 -1.18
CA GLN A 73 -5.18 -13.78 -2.64
C GLN A 73 -4.87 -15.22 -3.05
N PHE A 74 -5.62 -16.17 -2.50
CA PHE A 74 -5.36 -17.61 -2.66
C PHE A 74 -5.50 -18.12 -4.09
N GLU A 75 -6.18 -17.37 -4.97
CA GLU A 75 -6.26 -17.70 -6.40
C GLU A 75 -4.88 -17.66 -7.10
N TYR A 76 -3.90 -16.92 -6.55
CA TYR A 76 -2.53 -16.89 -7.06
C TYR A 76 -1.58 -17.84 -6.31
N GLY A 77 -2.04 -18.45 -5.21
CA GLY A 77 -1.24 -19.35 -4.39
C GLY A 77 -1.52 -19.21 -2.89
N SER A 78 -1.46 -20.32 -2.16
CA SER A 78 -1.76 -20.37 -0.71
C SER A 78 -0.81 -19.53 0.13
N GLN A 79 0.37 -19.20 -0.39
CA GLN A 79 1.34 -18.33 0.27
C GLN A 79 0.87 -16.87 0.40
N TYR A 80 -0.05 -16.39 -0.45
CA TYR A 80 -0.56 -15.02 -0.40
C TYR A 80 -1.67 -14.88 0.65
N SER A 81 -1.30 -15.09 1.92
CA SER A 81 -2.20 -15.12 3.06
C SER A 81 -2.80 -13.77 3.43
N GLY A 82 -2.20 -12.66 2.98
CA GLY A 82 -2.60 -11.33 3.42
C GLY A 82 -2.30 -11.11 4.90
N GLY A 83 -3.04 -10.19 5.52
CA GLY A 83 -2.99 -9.88 6.95
C GLY A 83 -2.10 -8.69 7.34
N ALA A 84 -1.27 -8.18 6.44
CA ALA A 84 -0.53 -6.94 6.68
C ALA A 84 -1.47 -5.74 6.78
N ASP A 85 -1.19 -4.83 7.73
CA ASP A 85 -1.90 -3.56 7.83
C ASP A 85 -1.55 -2.66 6.65
N GLN A 86 -2.58 -2.01 6.09
CA GLN A 86 -2.51 -1.17 4.90
C GLN A 86 -3.31 0.11 5.06
N ILE A 87 -2.85 1.14 4.37
CA ILE A 87 -3.58 2.38 4.12
C ILE A 87 -3.97 2.38 2.64
N PHE A 88 -5.26 2.60 2.37
CA PHE A 88 -5.75 2.93 1.04
C PHE A 88 -5.98 4.43 0.92
N VAL A 89 -5.46 5.00 -0.16
CA VAL A 89 -5.63 6.39 -0.57
C VAL A 89 -6.30 6.41 -1.94
N LEU A 90 -7.40 7.16 -2.06
CA LEU A 90 -8.19 7.21 -3.31
C LEU A 90 -7.44 8.00 -4.38
N GLN A 91 -7.14 7.37 -5.52
CA GLN A 91 -6.54 7.98 -6.73
C GLN A 91 -5.49 9.08 -6.45
N PRO A 92 -4.37 8.78 -5.78
CA PRO A 92 -3.40 9.81 -5.37
C PRO A 92 -2.87 10.69 -6.49
N TRP A 93 -2.68 10.12 -7.68
CA TRP A 93 -2.26 10.84 -8.88
C TRP A 93 -3.27 11.91 -9.35
N LYS A 94 -4.54 11.76 -9.00
CA LYS A 94 -5.60 12.71 -9.36
C LYS A 94 -5.73 13.83 -8.33
N TYR A 95 -5.58 13.49 -7.05
CA TYR A 95 -5.83 14.41 -5.93
C TYR A 95 -4.55 15.01 -5.32
N GLY A 96 -3.36 14.62 -5.80
CA GLY A 96 -2.08 15.10 -5.27
C GLY A 96 -1.86 14.73 -3.80
N SER A 97 -2.45 13.62 -3.33
CA SER A 97 -2.51 13.28 -1.92
C SER A 97 -1.26 12.57 -1.37
N LEU A 98 -0.23 12.38 -2.21
CA LEU A 98 1.07 11.84 -1.86
C LEU A 98 2.14 12.85 -2.28
N GLN A 99 2.97 13.26 -1.32
CA GLN A 99 4.04 14.25 -1.46
C GLN A 99 5.40 13.61 -1.19
#